data_AF-A0A9E4QQY1-F1
#
_entry.id   AF-A0A9E4QQY1-F1
#
_cell.length_a   1.000
_cell.length_b   1.000
_cell.length_c   1.000
_cell.angle_alpha   90.00
_cell.angle_beta   90.00
_cell.angle_gamma   90.00
#
_symmetry.space_group_name_H-M   'P 1'
#
loop_
_entity.id
_entity.type
_entity.pdbx_description
1 polymer ?
#
loop_
_entity_poly.entity_id
_entity_poly.type
_entity_poly.pdbx_seq_one_letter_code
_entity_poly.pdbx_strand_id
1 'polypeptide(L)'
;FELEITSSAPGFVVASVPYMPGWKAFDQVGNELPVYRAQMALMGSYVPAGKTNLQFEYSPDSYLLGKWVRGLAFIVSAIGFGFVSFQVWDRRRVKG
;
A
#
# COMPACT_ATOMS: atom_id res chain seq x y z
N PHE A 1 -3.05 2.72 11.56
CA PHE A 1 -3.57 3.11 12.89
C PHE A 1 -2.47 3.83 13.63
N GLU A 2 -2.82 4.63 14.62
CA GLU A 2 -1.91 5.57 15.27
C GLU A 2 -1.75 5.22 16.75
N LEU A 3 -0.53 5.35 17.28
CA LEU A 3 -0.20 5.09 18.68
C LEU A 3 0.58 6.26 19.26
N GLU A 4 0.00 6.91 20.27
CA GLU A 4 0.70 7.90 21.06
C GLU A 4 1.48 7.24 22.19
N ILE A 5 2.81 7.38 22.15
CA ILE A 5 3.72 6.84 23.15
C ILE A 5 4.41 8.01 23.84
N THR A 6 4.43 7.99 25.17
CA THR A 6 5.25 8.90 25.97
C THR A 6 6.20 8.08 26.82
N SER A 7 7.50 8.22 26.59
CA SER A 7 8.54 7.53 27.35
C SER A 7 9.66 8.49 27.73
N SER A 8 10.24 8.34 28.92
CA SER A 8 11.41 9.11 29.34
C SER A 8 12.72 8.60 28.74
N ALA A 9 12.71 7.41 28.11
CA ALA A 9 13.87 6.78 27.49
C ALA A 9 13.51 6.16 26.14
N PRO A 10 14.49 5.97 25.23
CA PRO A 10 14.27 5.23 23.99
C PRO A 10 13.83 3.80 24.32
N GLY A 11 12.95 3.24 23.49
CA GLY A 11 12.37 1.94 23.79
C GLY A 11 11.83 1.23 22.56
N PHE A 12 11.56 -0.06 22.75
CA PHE A 12 10.92 -0.88 21.75
C PHE A 12 9.43 -1.03 22.08
N VAL A 13 8.57 -0.49 21.21
CA VAL A 13 7.12 -0.56 21.38
C VAL A 13 6.60 -1.77 20.65
N VAL A 14 5.81 -2.59 21.33
CA VAL A 14 5.12 -3.74 20.74
C VAL A 14 3.65 -3.40 20.62
N ALA A 15 3.12 -3.47 19.39
CA ALA A 15 1.70 -3.41 19.12
C ALA A 15 1.13 -4.82 19.15
N SER A 16 -0.02 -5.03 19.80
CA SER A 16 -0.79 -6.29 19.75
C SER A 16 -1.49 -6.49 18.41
N VAL A 17 -0.77 -6.29 17.31
CA VAL A 17 -1.24 -6.49 15.94
C VAL A 17 -0.32 -7.48 15.26
N PRO A 18 -0.86 -8.49 14.53
CA PRO A 18 -0.04 -9.49 13.86
C PRO A 18 0.91 -8.87 12.81
N TYR A 19 2.17 -9.30 12.83
CA TYR A 19 3.16 -8.94 11.84
C TYR A 19 2.83 -9.57 10.49
N MET A 20 2.79 -8.72 9.47
CA MET A 20 2.68 -9.13 8.07
C MET A 20 3.66 -8.31 7.21
N PRO A 21 4.18 -8.87 6.11
CA PRO A 21 4.95 -8.10 5.14
C PRO A 21 4.10 -6.95 4.56
N GLY A 22 4.71 -5.76 4.40
CA GLY A 22 4.05 -4.58 3.84
C GLY A 22 3.53 -3.57 4.85
N TRP A 23 3.67 -3.82 6.15
CA TRP A 23 3.47 -2.79 7.17
C TRP A 23 4.65 -1.83 7.20
N LYS A 24 4.35 -0.53 7.23
CA LYS A 24 5.29 0.56 7.42
C LYS A 24 4.90 1.32 8.68
N ALA A 25 5.88 1.82 9.43
CA ALA A 25 5.65 2.72 10.54
C ALA A 25 6.24 4.08 10.19
N PHE A 26 5.57 5.14 10.61
CA PHE A 26 6.01 6.51 10.41
C PHE A 26 5.95 7.28 11.73
N ASP A 27 6.89 8.19 11.93
CA ASP A 27 6.83 9.15 13.02
C ASP A 27 5.91 10.34 12.69
N GLN A 28 5.77 11.28 13.63
CA GLN A 28 4.97 12.50 13.49
C GLN A 28 5.41 13.42 12.34
N VAL A 29 6.67 13.32 11.91
CA VAL A 29 7.24 14.16 10.85
C VAL A 29 7.11 13.45 9.49
N GLY A 30 6.80 12.15 9.49
CA GLY A 30 6.67 11.30 8.31
C GLY A 30 7.92 10.48 7.99
N ASN A 31 8.90 10.37 8.90
CA ASN A 31 10.07 9.52 8.70
C ASN A 31 9.68 8.05 8.89
N GLU A 32 10.11 7.19 7.96
CA GLU A 32 9.85 5.76 8.04
C GLU A 32 10.69 5.12 9.16
N LEU A 33 10.00 4.42 10.06
CA LEU A 33 10.57 3.66 11.15
C LEU A 33 10.49 2.16 10.81
N PRO A 34 11.57 1.38 11.03
CA PRO A 34 11.54 -0.04 10.73
C PRO A 34 10.54 -0.81 11.60
N VAL A 35 9.68 -1.61 10.96
CA VAL A 35 8.75 -2.51 11.64
C VAL A 35 9.38 -3.89 11.82
N TYR A 36 9.50 -4.33 13.07
CA TYR A 36 10.06 -5.60 13.46
C TYR A 36 8.97 -6.59 13.89
N ARG A 37 9.27 -7.88 13.70
CA ARG A 37 8.47 -8.98 14.25
C ARG A 37 8.85 -9.20 15.70
N ALA A 38 7.99 -8.79 16.61
CA ALA A 38 8.09 -8.99 18.04
C ALA A 38 7.38 -10.28 18.48
N GLN A 39 7.88 -10.96 19.52
CA GLN A 39 7.21 -12.11 20.16
C GLN A 39 6.63 -13.14 19.16
N MET A 40 7.42 -13.51 18.15
CA MET A 40 7.06 -14.44 17.07
C MET A 40 5.85 -14.07 16.19
N ALA A 41 4.99 -13.12 16.54
CA ALA A 41 3.80 -12.85 15.72
C ALA A 41 3.34 -11.40 15.75
N LEU A 42 3.85 -10.57 16.66
CA LEU A 42 3.41 -9.20 16.84
C LEU A 42 4.29 -8.22 16.08
N MET A 43 3.79 -7.01 15.85
CA MET A 43 4.57 -5.91 15.30
C MET A 43 5.19 -5.07 16.42
N GLY A 44 6.38 -4.54 16.15
CA GLY A 44 6.96 -3.53 17.00
C GLY A 44 7.91 -2.61 16.25
N SER A 45 8.21 -1.46 16.84
CA SER A 45 9.16 -0.49 16.29
C SER A 45 9.98 0.12 17.42
N TYR A 46 11.21 0.48 17.11
CA TYR A 46 12.02 1.29 18.02
C TYR A 46 11.55 2.75 17.95
N VAL A 47 11.35 3.37 19.10
CA VAL A 47 10.95 4.78 19.21
C VAL A 47 11.93 5.56 20.08
N PRO A 48 12.24 6.82 19.73
CA PRO A 48 13.10 7.67 20.55
C PRO A 48 12.43 8.04 21.88
N ALA A 49 13.22 8.59 22.82
CA ALA A 49 12.68 9.15 24.05
C ALA A 49 11.79 10.36 23.75
N GLY A 50 10.77 10.57 24.57
CA GLY A 50 9.84 11.68 24.50
C GLY A 50 8.43 11.24 24.09
N LYS A 51 7.69 12.20 23.53
CA LYS A 51 6.39 11.95 22.92
C LYS A 51 6.62 11.55 21.46
N THR A 52 6.20 10.35 21.10
CA THR A 52 6.24 9.86 19.73
C THR A 52 4.84 9.45 19.34
N ASN A 53 4.35 9.96 18.20
CA ASN A 53 3.16 9.42 17.58
C ASN A 53 3.60 8.50 16.44
N LEU A 54 3.22 7.23 16.54
CA LEU A 54 3.64 6.20 15.63
C LEU A 54 2.45 5.80 14.76
N GLN A 55 2.55 6.08 13.46
CA GLN A 55 1.53 5.71 12.50
C GLN A 55 1.92 4.45 11.75
N PHE A 56 1.14 3.39 11.92
CA PHE A 56 1.25 2.16 11.14
C PHE A 56 0.36 2.22 9.91
N GLU A 57 0.95 2.11 8.73
CA GLU A 57 0.24 2.03 7.45
C GLU A 57 0.51 0.67 6.78
N TYR A 58 -0.55 0.04 6.28
CA TYR A 58 -0.43 -1.19 5.51
C TYR A 58 -0.35 -0.84 4.02
N SER A 59 0.87 -0.90 3.47
CA SER A 59 1.15 -0.57 2.07
C SER A 59 2.06 -1.65 1.45
N PRO A 60 1.48 -2.82 1.09
CA PRO A 60 2.25 -3.89 0.47
C PRO A 60 2.59 -3.55 -0.99
N ASP A 61 3.80 -3.92 -1.43
CA ASP A 61 4.26 -3.69 -2.81
C ASP A 61 3.34 -4.33 -3.87
N SER A 62 2.64 -5.41 -3.49
CA SER A 62 1.63 -6.06 -4.33
C SER A 62 0.46 -5.15 -4.69
N TYR A 63 0.13 -4.16 -3.84
CA TYR A 63 -0.90 -3.17 -4.13
C TYR A 63 -0.47 -2.25 -5.27
N LEU A 64 0.81 -1.83 -5.27
CA LEU A 64 1.38 -1.03 -6.35
C LEU A 64 1.40 -1.83 -7.66
N LEU A 65 1.84 -3.10 -7.64
CA LEU A 65 1.82 -3.97 -8.81
C LEU A 65 0.39 -4.15 -9.37
N GLY A 66 -0.57 -4.40 -8.48
CA GLY A 66 -1.97 -4.56 -8.86
C GLY A 66 -2.55 -3.35 -9.59
N LYS A 67 -2.14 -2.14 -9.20
CA LYS A 67 -2.56 -0.91 -9.89
C LYS A 67 -2.07 -0.85 -11.34
N TRP A 68 -0.81 -1.23 -11.58
CA TRP A 68 -0.25 -1.27 -12.93
C TRP A 68 -0.88 -2.35 -13.81
N VAL A 69 -1.06 -3.56 -13.27
CA VAL A 69 -1.69 -4.68 -13.99
C VAL A 69 -3.12 -4.33 -14.39
N ARG A 70 -3.90 -3.75 -13.47
CA ARG A 70 -5.28 -3.31 -13.75
C ARG A 70 -5.32 -2.21 -14.81
N GLY A 71 -4.42 -1.24 -14.72
CA GLY A 71 -4.30 -0.17 -15.71
C GLY A 71 -3.99 -0.73 -17.11
N LEU A 72 -3.04 -1.65 -17.21
CA LEU A 72 -2.67 -2.27 -18.48
C LEU A 72 -3.82 -3.09 -19.07
N ALA A 73 -4.49 -3.92 -18.25
CA ALA A 73 -5.64 -4.71 -18.69
C ALA A 73 -6.78 -3.83 -19.22
N PHE A 74 -7.04 -2.69 -18.58
CA PHE A 74 -8.05 -1.73 -19.03
C PHE A 74 -7.68 -1.12 -20.40
N ILE A 75 -6.42 -0.70 -20.59
CA ILE A 75 -5.94 -0.15 -21.86
C ILE A 75 -6.08 -1.17 -22.99
N VAL A 76 -5.61 -2.41 -22.77
CA VAL A 76 -5.70 -3.49 -23.77
C VAL A 76 -7.16 -3.77 -24.14
N SER A 77 -8.04 -3.82 -23.14
CA SER A 77 -9.48 -4.03 -23.38
C SER A 77 -10.08 -2.88 -24.20
N ALA A 78 -9.78 -1.63 -23.84
CA ALA A 78 -10.29 -0.45 -24.54
C ALA A 78 -9.83 -0.41 -26.02
N ILE A 79 -8.59 -0.77 -26.30
CA ILE A 79 -8.06 -0.85 -27.68
C ILE A 79 -8.79 -1.96 -28.45
N GLY A 80 -8.95 -3.14 -27.86
CA GLY A 80 -9.68 -4.25 -28.48
C GLY A 80 -11.12 -3.88 -28.82
N PHE A 81 -11.85 -3.29 -27.86
CA PHE A 81 -13.21 -2.81 -28.07
C PHE A 81 -13.29 -1.70 -29.12
N GLY A 82 -12.35 -0.75 -29.13
CA GLY A 82 -12.27 0.30 -30.13
C GLY A 82 -12.06 -0.26 -31.54
N PHE A 83 -11.14 -1.23 -31.69
CA PHE A 83 -10.84 -1.87 -32.96
C PHE A 83 -12.03 -2.65 -33.52
N VAL A 84 -12.70 -3.47 -32.68
CA VAL A 84 -13.90 -4.21 -33.09
C VAL A 84 -15.03 -3.25 -33.46
N SER A 85 -15.26 -2.20 -32.66
CA SER A 85 -16.30 -1.20 -32.93
C SER A 85 -16.05 -0.46 -34.25
N PHE A 86 -14.78 -0.10 -34.53
CA PHE A 86 -14.37 0.51 -35.79
C PHE A 86 -14.63 -0.40 -36.99
N GLN A 87 -14.24 -1.69 -36.90
CA GLN A 87 -14.49 -2.66 -37.98
C GLN A 87 -15.99 -2.86 -38.26
N VAL A 88 -16.81 -2.93 -37.21
CA VAL A 88 -18.27 -3.08 -37.35
C VAL A 88 -18.89 -1.85 -37.99
N TRP A 89 -18.41 -0.65 -37.65
CA TRP A 89 -18.88 0.60 -38.23
C TRP A 89 -18.50 0.73 -39.71
N ASP A 90 -17.25 0.43 -40.05
CA ASP A 90 -16.74 0.48 -41.43
C ASP A 90 -17.47 -0.52 -42.34
N ARG A 91 -17.69 -1.76 -41.86
CA ARG A 91 -18.49 -2.76 -42.58
C ARG A 91 -19.94 -2.35 -42.84
N ARG A 92 -20.54 -1.50 -41.99
CA ARG A 92 -21.90 -0.97 -42.20
C ARG A 92 -21.91 0.17 -43.23
N ARG A 93 -20.85 0.97 -43.32
CA ARG A 93 -20.74 2.06 -44.29
C ARG A 93 -20.58 1.60 -45.74
N VAL A 94 -19.92 0.46 -45.96
CA VAL A 94 -19.63 -0.04 -47.33
C VAL A 94 -20.84 -0.75 -47.97
N LYS A 95 -21.85 -1.12 -47.18
CA LYS A 95 -23.04 -1.88 -47.66
C LYS A 95 -24.31 -1.04 -47.84
N GLY A 96 -24.27 0.27 -47.60
CA GLY A 96 -25.39 1.20 -47.84
C GLY A 96 -25.03 2.21 -48.90
#